data_AF-A0AAD4SB16-F1
#
_entry.id   AF-A0AAD4SB16-F1
#
_cell.length_a   1.000
_cell.length_b   1.000
_cell.length_c   1.000
_cell.angle_alpha   90.00
_cell.angle_beta   90.00
_cell.angle_gamma   90.00
#
_symmetry.space_group_name_H-M   'P 1'
#
loop_
_entity.id
_entity.type
_entity.pdbx_description
1 polymer ?
#
loop_
_entity_poly.entity_id
_entity_poly.type
_entity_poly.pdbx_seq_one_letter_code
_entity_poly.pdbx_strand_id
1 'polypeptide(L)'
;MMGRGIMLFLLVGLFQFLVAEAATDPQDFAVLRSFKTQWQNIPPNWVGSDPCAEGWEGILCTDSRVFSMYVSFSCYFFCLFLVDMWNMGKLLIQQFHFSQLSTMGLSGQLSGDIGFLSELQTLILVGCSFSGPIPSEIGSLPKLVFLSLNSNSFNGNIPPTIGSLSSLYRLDLADNQLSGSIPVSSENTTGLDMLTHTKHFYFGKNQLSGAIPDQLFSSDMKLIHVLFEDNQFTGSIPATLDLCTLLRRLDRNLLSGNVPTNLKNLTSVTELHFANNDLVVPFPDLSGMQVLNFVDLSNNTFDVSDFPTYFSTLKSLTTLEAENTNLQGLLPSALFVLPQLQTLNLKQNMLNGTLDIGSSFSDQLELIDLQSNFITGYVERGGYPNELRLVDNPVCKGSIGLAAKFCHLPTHSPPSYSTPPNACVPSLCTNGQSSSPNCSLGGTMIGDECESTSRSEEQVLVEVLVVSGEVLDEVVSEDVKLLLMMSVSGEAVGEVKG
;
A
#
# COMPACT_ATOMS: atom_id res chain seq x y z
N MET A 1 -80.75 54.38 4.16
CA MET A 1 -81.35 53.03 4.24
C MET A 1 -81.01 52.34 2.94
N MET A 2 -80.37 51.19 2.78
CA MET A 2 -79.78 50.06 3.55
C MET A 2 -78.70 49.51 2.58
N GLY A 3 -77.56 48.91 2.92
CA GLY A 3 -76.97 48.44 4.16
C GLY A 3 -75.47 48.15 3.89
N ARG A 4 -74.68 48.16 4.97
CA ARG A 4 -73.24 47.94 5.05
C ARG A 4 -72.86 46.46 5.05
N GLY A 5 -71.61 46.19 4.67
CA GLY A 5 -70.86 44.94 4.92
C GLY A 5 -70.66 44.16 3.63
N ILE A 6 -69.46 44.01 3.08
CA ILE A 6 -68.30 43.36 3.71
C ILE A 6 -66.99 44.02 3.20
N MET A 7 -66.05 44.13 4.14
CA MET A 7 -64.71 44.68 4.06
C MET A 7 -63.76 43.88 3.14
N LEU A 8 -62.82 44.62 2.54
CA LEU A 8 -61.42 44.30 2.20
C LEU A 8 -60.99 42.82 2.27
N PHE A 9 -60.41 42.32 1.17
CA PHE A 9 -59.04 41.76 1.09
C PHE A 9 -58.78 41.27 -0.35
N LEU A 10 -58.29 42.15 -1.22
CA LEU A 10 -57.63 41.77 -2.49
C LEU A 10 -56.23 42.38 -2.46
N LEU A 11 -55.40 41.83 -1.58
CA LEU A 11 -53.97 42.10 -1.51
C LEU A 11 -53.31 40.81 -1.00
N VAL A 12 -52.31 40.36 -1.75
CA VAL A 12 -51.41 39.23 -1.49
C VAL A 12 -51.98 37.85 -1.77
N GLY A 13 -52.05 37.53 -3.07
CA GLY A 13 -52.18 36.16 -3.58
C GLY A 13 -51.19 35.86 -4.70
N LEU A 14 -50.07 36.58 -4.76
CA LEU A 14 -48.87 36.05 -5.41
C LEU A 14 -48.36 34.96 -4.46
N PHE A 15 -48.84 33.73 -4.65
CA PHE A 15 -48.06 32.57 -4.27
C PHE A 15 -46.73 32.73 -5.00
N GLN A 16 -45.74 33.28 -4.31
CA GLN A 16 -44.37 32.92 -4.60
C GLN A 16 -44.30 31.42 -4.34
N PHE A 17 -44.56 30.63 -5.39
CA PHE A 17 -43.82 29.40 -5.56
C PHE A 17 -42.36 29.84 -5.70
N LEU A 18 -41.73 30.11 -4.56
CA LEU A 18 -40.32 29.76 -4.39
C LEU A 18 -40.31 28.24 -4.52
N VAL A 19 -40.33 27.75 -5.75
CA VAL A 19 -39.74 26.44 -6.02
C VAL A 19 -38.30 26.67 -5.59
N ALA A 20 -37.93 26.09 -4.45
CA ALA A 20 -36.52 25.97 -4.14
C ALA A 20 -35.94 25.23 -5.34
N GLU A 21 -35.21 25.96 -6.17
CA GLU A 21 -34.49 25.38 -7.29
C GLU A 21 -33.52 24.39 -6.66
N ALA A 22 -33.66 23.10 -6.98
CA ALA A 22 -32.79 22.08 -6.43
C ALA A 22 -31.35 22.46 -6.80
N ALA A 23 -30.47 22.54 -5.81
CA ALA A 23 -29.07 22.87 -6.01
C ALA A 23 -28.35 21.73 -6.72
N THR A 24 -28.83 20.49 -6.64
CA THR A 24 -28.31 19.36 -7.44
C THR A 24 -29.04 19.25 -8.77
N ASP A 25 -28.29 19.05 -9.85
CA ASP A 25 -28.84 18.76 -11.17
C ASP A 25 -29.74 17.50 -11.13
N PRO A 26 -30.91 17.51 -11.79
CA PRO A 26 -31.86 16.41 -11.71
C PRO A 26 -31.31 15.04 -12.13
N GLN A 27 -30.35 14.99 -13.07
CA GLN A 27 -29.74 13.75 -13.52
C GLN A 27 -28.78 13.21 -12.47
N ASP A 28 -27.91 14.06 -11.93
CA ASP A 28 -26.98 13.68 -10.87
C ASP A 28 -27.74 13.27 -9.60
N PHE A 29 -28.82 13.99 -9.26
CA PHE A 29 -29.72 13.63 -8.17
C PHE A 29 -30.34 12.24 -8.35
N ALA A 30 -30.79 11.90 -9.57
CA ALA A 30 -31.35 10.58 -9.85
C ALA A 30 -30.31 9.47 -9.65
N VAL A 31 -29.06 9.69 -10.06
CA VAL A 31 -27.94 8.75 -9.85
C VAL A 31 -27.65 8.57 -8.35
N LEU A 32 -27.49 9.65 -7.60
CA LEU A 32 -27.20 9.59 -6.16
C LEU A 32 -28.36 8.95 -5.38
N ARG A 33 -29.61 9.18 -5.80
CA ARG A 33 -30.77 8.49 -5.26
C ARG A 33 -30.74 6.99 -5.57
N SER A 34 -30.32 6.60 -6.77
CA SER A 34 -30.13 5.20 -7.16
C SER A 34 -29.09 4.52 -6.26
N PHE A 35 -27.94 5.16 -6.03
CA PHE A 35 -26.92 4.68 -5.09
C PHE A 35 -27.45 4.56 -3.67
N LYS A 36 -28.14 5.58 -3.17
CA LYS A 36 -28.75 5.57 -1.84
C LYS A 36 -29.71 4.39 -1.62
N THR A 37 -30.36 3.90 -2.68
CA THR A 37 -31.24 2.72 -2.60
C THR A 37 -30.51 1.39 -2.70
N GLN A 38 -29.36 1.35 -3.36
CA GLN A 38 -28.58 0.14 -3.61
C GLN A 38 -27.51 -0.12 -2.54
N TRP A 39 -27.01 0.94 -1.92
CA TRP A 39 -25.93 0.88 -0.96
C TRP A 39 -26.46 0.67 0.46
N GLN A 40 -25.74 -0.12 1.23
CA GLN A 40 -25.99 -0.37 2.64
C GLN A 40 -24.98 0.40 3.48
N ASN A 41 -25.36 0.85 4.68
CA ASN A 41 -24.51 1.64 5.57
C ASN A 41 -23.97 2.93 4.92
N ILE A 42 -24.83 3.63 4.17
CA ILE A 42 -24.54 4.98 3.63
C ILE A 42 -24.18 5.96 4.76
N PRO A 43 -23.38 7.01 4.48
CA PRO A 43 -23.04 8.01 5.48
C PRO A 43 -24.30 8.58 6.15
N PRO A 44 -24.34 8.72 7.50
CA PRO A 44 -25.52 9.20 8.23
C PRO A 44 -26.00 10.59 7.82
N ASN A 45 -25.14 11.41 7.21
CA ASN A 45 -25.51 12.73 6.72
C ASN A 45 -26.12 12.72 5.30
N TRP A 46 -26.25 11.55 4.66
CA TRP A 46 -27.01 11.39 3.40
C TRP A 46 -28.52 11.41 3.68
N VAL A 47 -28.97 12.41 4.42
CA VAL A 47 -30.37 12.64 4.82
C VAL A 47 -30.86 13.90 4.13
N GLY A 48 -32.14 13.92 3.79
CA GLY A 48 -32.75 15.00 3.02
C GLY A 48 -32.84 14.69 1.52
N SER A 49 -33.15 15.72 0.74
CA SER A 49 -33.55 15.59 -0.67
C SER A 49 -32.58 16.17 -1.67
N ASP A 50 -31.51 16.86 -1.24
CA ASP A 50 -30.63 17.57 -2.17
C ASP A 50 -29.16 17.40 -1.77
N PRO A 51 -28.41 16.48 -2.41
CA PRO A 51 -27.04 16.15 -2.06
C PRO A 51 -26.07 17.34 -2.04
N CYS A 52 -26.17 18.23 -3.02
CA CYS A 52 -25.32 19.41 -3.14
C CYS A 52 -25.73 20.52 -2.16
N ALA A 53 -27.04 20.76 -1.95
CA ALA A 53 -27.50 21.79 -1.02
C ALA A 53 -27.25 21.40 0.45
N GLU A 54 -27.42 20.12 0.77
CA GLU A 54 -27.37 19.60 2.14
C GLU A 54 -25.96 19.10 2.52
N GLY A 55 -25.01 19.13 1.58
CA GLY A 55 -23.61 18.80 1.84
C GLY A 55 -23.41 17.33 2.21
N TRP A 56 -23.94 16.41 1.41
CA TRP A 56 -23.75 14.97 1.62
C TRP A 56 -22.26 14.64 1.69
N GLU A 57 -21.87 13.84 2.69
CA GLU A 57 -20.46 13.54 2.94
C GLU A 57 -19.88 12.82 1.74
N GLY A 58 -18.71 13.27 1.30
CA GLY A 58 -18.04 12.72 0.13
C GLY A 58 -18.56 13.21 -1.21
N ILE A 59 -19.62 14.03 -1.26
CA ILE A 59 -20.18 14.57 -2.51
C ILE A 59 -19.77 16.04 -2.66
N LEU A 60 -19.05 16.37 -3.74
CA LEU A 60 -18.73 17.76 -4.09
C LEU A 60 -19.37 18.13 -5.42
N CYS A 61 -19.92 19.34 -5.44
CA CYS A 61 -20.62 19.89 -6.59
C CYS A 61 -20.02 21.21 -7.07
N THR A 62 -20.10 21.47 -8.37
CA THR A 62 -19.79 22.73 -9.04
C THR A 62 -20.95 23.05 -9.96
N ASP A 63 -21.52 24.26 -9.87
CA ASP A 63 -22.64 24.70 -10.72
C ASP A 63 -23.76 23.66 -10.82
N SER A 64 -24.17 23.13 -9.66
CA SER A 64 -25.18 22.07 -9.51
C SER A 64 -24.80 20.67 -9.97
N ARG A 65 -23.60 20.46 -10.51
CA ARG A 65 -23.13 19.15 -11.00
C ARG A 65 -22.15 18.49 -10.05
N VAL A 66 -22.30 17.19 -9.83
CA VAL A 66 -21.38 16.38 -9.02
C VAL A 66 -20.09 16.17 -9.79
N PHE A 67 -18.97 16.69 -9.27
CA PHE A 67 -17.65 16.54 -9.90
C PHE A 67 -16.70 15.65 -9.09
N SER A 68 -16.99 15.39 -7.82
CA SER A 68 -16.20 14.48 -6.99
C SER A 68 -17.09 13.66 -6.09
N MET A 69 -16.81 12.36 -6.05
CA MET A 69 -17.33 11.42 -5.08
C MET A 69 -16.14 10.75 -4.38
N TYR A 70 -15.97 11.02 -3.09
CA TYR A 70 -14.95 10.40 -2.26
C TYR A 70 -15.58 9.79 -1.01
N VAL A 71 -15.65 8.47 -0.95
CA VAL A 71 -16.09 7.76 0.24
C VAL A 71 -15.03 6.73 0.58
N SER A 72 -14.45 6.83 1.77
CA SER A 72 -13.43 5.90 2.23
C SER A 72 -13.77 5.44 3.64
N PHE A 73 -13.89 4.13 3.83
CA PHE A 73 -14.17 3.56 5.15
C PHE A 73 -12.95 3.70 6.09
N SER A 74 -11.75 3.77 5.51
CA SER A 74 -10.53 4.16 6.22
C SER A 74 -10.65 5.56 6.83
N CYS A 75 -11.53 6.40 6.29
CA CYS A 75 -11.81 7.75 6.80
C CYS A 75 -12.90 7.75 7.88
N TYR A 76 -13.83 6.78 7.90
CA TYR A 76 -14.85 6.72 8.97
C TYR A 76 -14.24 6.33 10.31
N PHE A 77 -13.24 5.44 10.32
CA PHE A 77 -12.52 5.08 11.56
C PHE A 77 -11.51 6.16 11.98
N PHE A 78 -10.89 6.91 11.06
CA PHE A 78 -9.93 7.99 11.39
C PHE A 78 -10.61 9.33 11.72
N CYS A 79 -11.73 9.66 11.09
CA CYS A 79 -12.46 10.91 11.32
C CYS A 79 -13.40 10.86 12.53
N LEU A 80 -14.00 9.70 12.88
CA LEU A 80 -14.71 9.58 14.17
C LEU A 80 -13.77 9.41 15.36
N PHE A 81 -12.61 8.77 15.21
CA PHE A 81 -11.67 8.62 16.33
C PHE A 81 -11.13 9.97 16.86
N LEU A 82 -11.06 10.99 16.00
CA LEU A 82 -10.59 12.32 16.42
C LEU A 82 -11.70 13.20 17.03
N VAL A 83 -12.97 12.92 16.77
CA VAL A 83 -14.07 13.73 17.31
C VAL A 83 -14.56 13.22 18.66
N ASP A 84 -14.51 11.90 18.91
CA ASP A 84 -15.05 11.31 20.14
C ASP A 84 -13.99 10.96 21.21
N MET A 85 -12.68 11.07 20.90
CA MET A 85 -11.61 10.95 21.92
C MET A 85 -11.23 12.26 22.61
N TRP A 86 -11.90 13.37 22.27
CA TRP A 86 -11.71 14.68 22.93
C TRP A 86 -12.83 15.07 23.89
N ASN A 87 -13.77 14.18 24.18
CA ASN A 87 -14.66 14.33 25.31
C ASN A 87 -14.69 13.06 26.17
N MET A 88 -13.97 13.15 27.29
CA MET A 88 -14.05 12.29 28.48
C MET A 88 -13.23 10.99 28.42
N GLY A 89 -11.97 11.11 28.83
CA GLY A 89 -11.08 9.97 29.04
C GLY A 89 -11.59 8.98 30.10
N LYS A 90 -11.63 7.70 29.71
CA LYS A 90 -11.17 6.56 30.50
C LYS A 90 -11.13 5.29 29.65
N LEU A 91 -9.95 4.70 29.60
CA LEU A 91 -9.63 3.42 28.95
C LEU A 91 -10.47 2.28 29.56
N LEU A 92 -11.12 1.50 28.70
CA LEU A 92 -11.46 0.10 28.92
C LEU A 92 -11.43 -0.60 27.54
N ILE A 93 -10.23 -0.85 27.01
CA ILE A 93 -10.07 -1.88 25.96
C ILE A 93 -9.83 -3.18 26.71
N GLN A 94 -10.91 -3.80 27.16
CA GLN A 94 -10.93 -5.16 27.64
C GLN A 94 -11.46 -6.04 26.50
N GLN A 95 -10.56 -6.78 25.85
CA GLN A 95 -10.84 -7.87 24.90
C GLN A 95 -12.09 -7.67 24.01
N PHE A 96 -11.99 -6.82 22.98
CA PHE A 96 -12.93 -6.93 21.87
C PHE A 96 -12.56 -8.14 21.02
N HIS A 97 -13.38 -9.18 21.14
CA HIS A 97 -13.48 -10.25 20.13
C HIS A 97 -13.64 -9.58 18.75
N PHE A 98 -12.61 -9.64 17.90
CA PHE A 98 -12.61 -9.17 16.51
C PHE A 98 -13.47 -10.03 15.56
N SER A 99 -14.61 -10.53 16.04
CA SER A 99 -15.57 -11.31 15.24
C SER A 99 -16.93 -10.62 15.04
N GLN A 100 -17.11 -9.40 15.56
CA GLN A 100 -18.38 -8.65 15.52
C GLN A 100 -18.26 -7.18 15.02
N LEU A 101 -17.06 -6.71 14.66
CA LEU A 101 -16.84 -5.37 14.04
C LEU A 101 -16.92 -5.39 12.50
N SER A 102 -17.22 -6.55 11.91
CA SER A 102 -17.29 -6.79 10.47
C SER A 102 -18.64 -6.43 9.82
N THR A 103 -19.49 -5.60 10.45
CA THR A 103 -20.90 -5.45 10.01
C THR A 103 -21.35 -4.02 9.66
N MET A 104 -20.47 -3.03 9.55
CA MET A 104 -20.88 -1.64 9.24
C MET A 104 -20.09 -0.92 8.14
N GLY A 105 -19.46 -1.65 7.21
CA GLY A 105 -18.90 -1.03 6.00
C GLY A 105 -20.02 -0.52 5.08
N LEU A 106 -19.87 0.68 4.50
CA LEU A 106 -20.57 1.01 3.24
C LEU A 106 -20.42 -0.21 2.34
N SER A 107 -21.47 -0.66 1.67
CA SER A 107 -21.41 -1.88 0.84
C SER A 107 -22.54 -1.89 -0.18
N GLY A 108 -22.49 -2.81 -1.13
CA GLY A 108 -23.47 -2.92 -2.21
C GLY A 108 -22.78 -3.11 -3.55
N GLN A 109 -23.46 -2.74 -4.62
CA GLN A 109 -22.92 -2.77 -5.98
C GLN A 109 -22.80 -1.35 -6.54
N LEU A 110 -21.82 -1.13 -7.41
CA LEU A 110 -21.74 0.11 -8.18
C LEU A 110 -22.69 0.00 -9.38
N SER A 111 -23.70 0.87 -9.41
CA SER A 111 -24.71 0.86 -10.47
C SER A 111 -24.18 1.48 -11.76
N GLY A 112 -24.65 1.00 -12.92
CA GLY A 112 -24.36 1.59 -14.23
C GLY A 112 -24.84 3.04 -14.37
N ASP A 113 -25.78 3.48 -13.53
CA ASP A 113 -26.21 4.88 -13.47
C ASP A 113 -25.06 5.87 -13.22
N ILE A 114 -23.90 5.40 -12.68
CA ILE A 114 -22.69 6.21 -12.53
C ILE A 114 -22.30 6.94 -13.83
N GLY A 115 -22.53 6.32 -14.99
CA GLY A 115 -22.16 6.88 -16.30
C GLY A 115 -22.91 8.17 -16.65
N PHE A 116 -23.96 8.55 -15.92
CA PHE A 116 -24.68 9.80 -16.13
C PHE A 116 -24.06 11.01 -15.42
N LEU A 117 -23.10 10.81 -14.51
CA LEU A 117 -22.39 11.90 -13.82
C LEU A 117 -21.34 12.55 -14.75
N SER A 118 -21.81 13.27 -15.78
CA SER A 118 -20.95 13.75 -16.88
C SER A 118 -19.82 14.70 -16.46
N GLU A 119 -19.93 15.31 -15.28
CA GLU A 119 -18.94 16.23 -14.71
C GLU A 119 -17.99 15.57 -13.72
N LEU A 120 -18.14 14.27 -13.44
CA LEU A 120 -17.33 13.55 -12.47
C LEU A 120 -15.87 13.49 -12.90
N GLN A 121 -14.99 14.02 -12.05
CA GLN A 121 -13.55 14.04 -12.21
C GLN A 121 -12.85 13.08 -11.25
N THR A 122 -13.44 12.87 -10.07
CA THR A 122 -12.86 12.03 -9.03
C THR A 122 -13.89 11.04 -8.50
N LEU A 123 -13.56 9.75 -8.59
CA LEU A 123 -14.30 8.66 -7.96
C LEU A 123 -13.36 7.84 -7.10
N ILE A 124 -13.49 7.97 -5.79
CA ILE A 124 -12.69 7.26 -4.79
C ILE A 124 -13.64 6.51 -3.87
N LEU A 125 -13.65 5.17 -3.96
CA LEU A 125 -14.46 4.27 -3.15
C LEU A 125 -13.56 3.22 -2.51
N VAL A 126 -12.78 3.59 -1.50
CA VAL A 126 -11.70 2.74 -0.95
C VAL A 126 -12.09 2.10 0.38
N GLY A 127 -11.95 0.78 0.49
CA GLY A 127 -12.23 0.07 1.74
C GLY A 127 -13.73 -0.05 2.05
N CYS A 128 -14.60 0.20 1.08
CA CYS A 128 -16.05 0.32 1.26
C CYS A 128 -16.81 -0.96 0.87
N SER A 129 -16.23 -2.14 1.13
CA SER A 129 -16.84 -3.47 0.93
C SER A 129 -17.74 -3.63 -0.31
N PHE A 130 -17.47 -2.90 -1.39
CA PHE A 130 -18.28 -2.94 -2.60
C PHE A 130 -18.07 -4.27 -3.29
N SER A 131 -19.10 -4.77 -3.96
CA SER A 131 -19.10 -6.11 -4.56
C SER A 131 -19.77 -6.10 -5.93
N GLY A 132 -19.67 -7.23 -6.63
CA GLY A 132 -20.17 -7.36 -8.00
C GLY A 132 -19.22 -6.77 -9.03
N PRO A 133 -19.61 -6.74 -10.31
CA PRO A 133 -18.78 -6.22 -11.37
C PRO A 133 -18.66 -4.71 -11.35
N ILE A 134 -17.53 -4.20 -11.83
CA ILE A 134 -17.41 -2.78 -12.21
C ILE A 134 -18.32 -2.57 -13.43
N PRO A 135 -19.30 -1.66 -13.40
CA PRO A 135 -20.19 -1.42 -14.52
C PRO A 135 -19.44 -0.85 -15.73
N SER A 136 -19.81 -1.25 -16.95
CA SER A 136 -19.15 -0.77 -18.17
C SER A 136 -19.44 0.71 -18.44
N GLU A 137 -20.56 1.22 -17.91
CA GLU A 137 -20.97 2.62 -17.99
C GLU A 137 -19.98 3.57 -17.29
N ILE A 138 -19.05 3.07 -16.47
CA ILE A 138 -17.97 3.89 -15.92
C ILE A 138 -17.12 4.53 -17.02
N GLY A 139 -17.02 3.88 -18.19
CA GLY A 139 -16.34 4.41 -19.38
C GLY A 139 -17.05 5.60 -20.03
N SER A 140 -18.26 5.96 -19.59
CA SER A 140 -19.03 7.11 -20.08
C SER A 140 -18.76 8.41 -19.31
N LEU A 141 -17.73 8.45 -18.47
CA LEU A 141 -17.34 9.60 -17.66
C LEU A 141 -16.22 10.42 -18.33
N PRO A 142 -16.53 11.40 -19.20
CA PRO A 142 -15.54 12.02 -20.08
C PRO A 142 -14.46 12.84 -19.35
N LYS A 143 -14.76 13.29 -18.12
CA LYS A 143 -13.88 14.15 -17.32
C LYS A 143 -13.16 13.41 -16.20
N LEU A 144 -13.29 12.07 -16.11
CA LEU A 144 -12.71 11.32 -15.01
C LEU A 144 -11.18 11.35 -15.06
N VAL A 145 -10.58 11.82 -13.96
CA VAL A 145 -9.13 11.95 -13.77
C VAL A 145 -8.63 10.92 -12.76
N PHE A 146 -9.39 10.68 -11.68
CA PHE A 146 -9.03 9.73 -10.64
C PHE A 146 -10.12 8.67 -10.48
N LEU A 147 -9.76 7.41 -10.73
CA LEU A 147 -10.59 6.25 -10.46
C LEU A 147 -9.86 5.32 -9.48
N SER A 148 -10.33 5.26 -8.25
CA SER A 148 -9.77 4.43 -7.18
C SER A 148 -10.88 3.62 -6.52
N LEU A 149 -10.84 2.31 -6.76
CA LEU A 149 -11.81 1.31 -6.32
C LEU A 149 -11.13 0.22 -5.46
N ASN A 150 -9.91 0.47 -4.98
CA ASN A 150 -9.09 -0.52 -4.30
C ASN A 150 -9.60 -0.92 -2.91
N SER A 151 -9.17 -2.09 -2.45
CA SER A 151 -9.56 -2.68 -1.16
C SER A 151 -11.08 -2.86 -1.03
N ASN A 152 -11.69 -3.50 -2.03
CA ASN A 152 -13.11 -3.88 -2.02
C ASN A 152 -13.26 -5.36 -2.37
N SER A 153 -14.45 -5.77 -2.78
CA SER A 153 -14.78 -7.11 -3.26
C SER A 153 -15.37 -7.06 -4.68
N PHE A 154 -14.95 -6.09 -5.50
CA PHE A 154 -15.32 -6.06 -6.92
C PHE A 154 -14.82 -7.32 -7.62
N ASN A 155 -15.65 -7.90 -8.48
CA ASN A 155 -15.37 -9.17 -9.15
C ASN A 155 -15.67 -9.14 -10.64
N GLY A 156 -15.43 -10.25 -11.34
CA GLY A 156 -15.55 -10.31 -12.79
C GLY A 156 -14.41 -9.57 -13.50
N ASN A 157 -14.60 -9.28 -14.79
CA ASN A 157 -13.54 -8.72 -15.63
C ASN A 157 -13.41 -7.20 -15.47
N ILE A 158 -12.20 -6.67 -15.72
CA ILE A 158 -12.01 -5.23 -15.95
C ILE A 158 -12.81 -4.83 -17.20
N PRO A 159 -13.72 -3.85 -17.13
CA PRO A 159 -14.49 -3.43 -18.30
C PRO A 159 -13.59 -2.78 -19.36
N PRO A 160 -13.62 -3.23 -20.64
CA PRO A 160 -12.85 -2.62 -21.72
C PRO A 160 -13.19 -1.14 -21.97
N THR A 161 -14.39 -0.71 -21.57
CA THR A 161 -14.88 0.66 -21.71
C THR A 161 -14.10 1.66 -20.85
N ILE A 162 -13.38 1.22 -19.82
CA ILE A 162 -12.43 2.07 -19.06
C ILE A 162 -11.41 2.70 -20.01
N GLY A 163 -11.06 2.04 -21.12
CA GLY A 163 -10.21 2.60 -22.18
C GLY A 163 -10.73 3.90 -22.81
N SER A 164 -12.01 4.25 -22.65
CA SER A 164 -12.60 5.49 -23.14
C SER A 164 -12.28 6.71 -22.26
N LEU A 165 -11.71 6.51 -21.06
CA LEU A 165 -11.43 7.57 -20.09
C LEU A 165 -10.15 8.33 -20.43
N SER A 166 -10.20 9.10 -21.53
CA SER A 166 -9.04 9.79 -22.10
C SER A 166 -8.32 10.79 -21.18
N SER A 167 -8.99 11.28 -20.12
CA SER A 167 -8.43 12.22 -19.12
C SER A 167 -7.85 11.52 -17.89
N LEU A 168 -7.90 10.20 -17.82
CA LEU A 168 -7.59 9.45 -16.61
C LEU A 168 -6.09 9.57 -16.28
N TYR A 169 -5.81 10.00 -15.05
CA TYR A 169 -4.47 10.12 -14.49
C TYR A 169 -4.07 8.89 -13.67
N ARG A 170 -5.02 8.31 -12.92
CA ARG A 170 -4.82 7.16 -12.04
C ARG A 170 -5.98 6.17 -12.18
N LEU A 171 -5.62 4.90 -12.40
CA LEU A 171 -6.52 3.76 -12.34
C LEU A 171 -6.03 2.81 -11.25
N ASP A 172 -6.75 2.78 -10.13
CA ASP A 172 -6.43 1.94 -8.98
C ASP A 172 -7.56 0.94 -8.71
N LEU A 173 -7.29 -0.32 -9.03
CA LEU A 173 -8.19 -1.46 -8.90
C LEU A 173 -7.62 -2.53 -7.96
N ALA A 174 -6.54 -2.21 -7.24
CA ALA A 174 -5.81 -3.18 -6.43
C ALA A 174 -6.67 -3.75 -5.30
N ASP A 175 -6.30 -4.93 -4.79
CA ASP A 175 -6.95 -5.55 -3.62
C ASP A 175 -8.46 -5.73 -3.81
N ASN A 176 -8.81 -6.55 -4.80
CA ASN A 176 -10.17 -6.90 -5.19
C ASN A 176 -10.23 -8.37 -5.63
N GLN A 177 -11.35 -8.79 -6.22
CA GLN A 177 -11.58 -10.13 -6.76
C GLN A 177 -11.73 -10.12 -8.29
N LEU A 178 -11.11 -9.13 -8.97
CA LEU A 178 -11.18 -9.00 -10.42
C LEU A 178 -10.44 -10.16 -11.09
N SER A 179 -10.99 -10.65 -12.20
CA SER A 179 -10.47 -11.83 -12.91
C SER A 179 -10.46 -11.63 -14.43
N GLY A 180 -9.93 -12.63 -15.14
CA GLY A 180 -9.75 -12.55 -16.59
C GLY A 180 -8.54 -11.72 -17.01
N SER A 181 -8.38 -11.51 -18.31
CA SER A 181 -7.24 -10.81 -18.90
C SER A 181 -7.39 -9.29 -18.89
N ILE A 182 -6.26 -8.59 -18.93
CA ILE A 182 -6.23 -7.14 -19.17
C ILE A 182 -6.86 -6.85 -20.54
N PRO A 183 -7.94 -6.06 -20.63
CA PRO A 183 -8.59 -5.77 -21.90
C PRO A 183 -7.75 -4.77 -22.71
N VAL A 184 -7.41 -5.17 -23.94
CA VAL A 184 -6.81 -4.29 -24.96
C VAL A 184 -7.77 -4.12 -26.13
N SER A 185 -7.58 -3.04 -26.89
CA SER A 185 -8.47 -2.68 -27.98
C SER A 185 -8.54 -3.78 -29.04
N SER A 186 -9.75 -3.99 -29.54
CA SER A 186 -10.04 -4.86 -30.69
C SER A 186 -10.82 -4.07 -31.73
N GLU A 187 -11.16 -4.68 -32.88
CA GLU A 187 -11.92 -4.01 -33.94
C GLU A 187 -13.21 -3.33 -33.45
N ASN A 188 -13.84 -3.86 -32.39
CA ASN A 188 -15.15 -3.42 -31.91
C ASN A 188 -15.16 -2.91 -30.46
N THR A 189 -14.03 -2.94 -29.75
CA THR A 189 -13.97 -2.59 -28.32
C THR A 189 -12.73 -1.76 -28.00
N THR A 190 -12.88 -0.72 -27.17
CA THR A 190 -11.74 -0.02 -26.56
C THR A 190 -11.00 -0.93 -25.57
N GLY A 191 -9.78 -0.59 -25.21
CA GLY A 191 -9.04 -1.25 -24.14
C GLY A 191 -8.13 -0.29 -23.39
N LEU A 192 -7.44 -0.80 -22.37
CA LEU A 192 -6.58 0.02 -21.50
C LEU A 192 -5.35 0.58 -22.22
N ASP A 193 -5.00 0.03 -23.38
CA ASP A 193 -4.00 0.56 -24.31
C ASP A 193 -4.31 1.98 -24.82
N MET A 194 -5.58 2.40 -24.74
CA MET A 194 -6.01 3.76 -25.13
C MET A 194 -5.76 4.82 -24.04
N LEU A 195 -5.39 4.42 -22.82
CA LEU A 195 -5.18 5.30 -21.67
C LEU A 195 -3.80 5.97 -21.67
N THR A 196 -3.48 6.69 -22.75
CA THR A 196 -2.15 7.26 -22.97
C THR A 196 -1.77 8.38 -21.98
N HIS A 197 -2.74 9.04 -21.34
CA HIS A 197 -2.49 10.05 -20.30
C HIS A 197 -2.34 9.47 -18.89
N THR A 198 -2.70 8.21 -18.68
CA THR A 198 -2.66 7.59 -17.35
C THR A 198 -1.22 7.37 -16.91
N LYS A 199 -0.96 7.67 -15.65
CA LYS A 199 0.36 7.54 -15.02
C LYS A 199 0.47 6.34 -14.10
N HIS A 200 -0.64 5.86 -13.56
CA HIS A 200 -0.64 4.84 -12.53
C HIS A 200 -1.64 3.75 -12.86
N PHE A 201 -1.14 2.54 -13.11
CA PHE A 201 -1.93 1.32 -13.22
C PHE A 201 -1.64 0.43 -12.02
N TYR A 202 -2.58 0.38 -11.07
CA TYR A 202 -2.47 -0.45 -9.87
C TYR A 202 -3.52 -1.54 -9.92
N PHE A 203 -3.10 -2.75 -10.30
CA PHE A 203 -3.98 -3.93 -10.46
C PHE A 203 -3.60 -5.06 -9.51
N GLY A 204 -2.65 -4.82 -8.60
CA GLY A 204 -2.13 -5.86 -7.71
C GLY A 204 -3.20 -6.48 -6.81
N LYS A 205 -2.92 -7.67 -6.26
CA LYS A 205 -3.81 -8.40 -5.33
C LYS A 205 -5.21 -8.62 -5.90
N ASN A 206 -5.27 -9.29 -7.05
CA ASN A 206 -6.49 -9.68 -7.73
C ASN A 206 -6.39 -11.14 -8.22
N GLN A 207 -7.30 -11.56 -9.10
CA GLN A 207 -7.31 -12.86 -9.77
C GLN A 207 -7.15 -12.71 -11.29
N LEU A 208 -6.49 -11.63 -11.73
CA LEU A 208 -6.27 -11.35 -13.15
C LEU A 208 -5.35 -12.42 -13.74
N SER A 209 -5.62 -12.84 -14.96
CA SER A 209 -4.97 -14.00 -15.58
C SER A 209 -4.72 -13.83 -17.07
N GLY A 210 -4.02 -14.80 -17.66
CA GLY A 210 -3.57 -14.72 -19.05
C GLY A 210 -2.31 -13.86 -19.21
N ALA A 211 -1.89 -13.66 -20.46
CA ALA A 211 -0.70 -12.87 -20.75
C ALA A 211 -0.94 -11.38 -20.54
N ILE A 212 0.09 -10.67 -20.07
CA ILE A 212 0.14 -9.20 -20.18
C ILE A 212 0.34 -8.90 -21.68
N PRO A 213 -0.61 -8.24 -22.37
CA PRO A 213 -0.50 -8.06 -23.83
C PRO A 213 0.59 -7.04 -24.20
N ASP A 214 1.38 -7.32 -25.24
CA ASP A 214 2.37 -6.35 -25.75
C ASP A 214 1.72 -5.02 -26.17
N GLN A 215 0.50 -5.09 -26.70
CA GLN A 215 -0.29 -3.95 -27.17
C GLN A 215 -0.74 -3.04 -26.02
N LEU A 216 -0.68 -3.51 -24.77
CA LEU A 216 -1.03 -2.70 -23.61
C LEU A 216 -0.12 -1.48 -23.50
N PHE A 217 1.14 -1.57 -23.93
CA PHE A 217 2.13 -0.51 -23.79
C PHE A 217 2.48 0.11 -25.14
N SER A 218 2.48 1.44 -25.18
CA SER A 218 2.88 2.22 -26.36
C SER A 218 3.79 3.39 -25.98
N SER A 219 4.54 3.92 -26.95
CA SER A 219 5.44 5.06 -26.74
C SER A 219 4.73 6.37 -26.37
N ASP A 220 3.42 6.45 -26.63
CA ASP A 220 2.62 7.63 -26.31
C ASP A 220 2.23 7.67 -24.84
N MET A 221 2.26 6.52 -24.15
CA MET A 221 1.91 6.41 -22.75
C MET A 221 2.79 7.27 -21.84
N LYS A 222 2.19 7.76 -20.75
CA LYS A 222 2.85 8.51 -19.69
C LYS A 222 2.87 7.74 -18.36
N LEU A 223 2.78 6.41 -18.44
CA LEU A 223 2.83 5.54 -17.28
C LEU A 223 4.14 5.77 -16.51
N ILE A 224 3.95 6.00 -15.21
CA ILE A 224 5.00 6.12 -14.20
C ILE A 224 5.07 4.84 -13.37
N HIS A 225 3.93 4.22 -13.06
CA HIS A 225 3.87 3.04 -12.21
C HIS A 225 2.99 1.95 -12.83
N VAL A 226 3.52 0.72 -12.81
CA VAL A 226 2.81 -0.50 -13.20
C VAL A 226 2.97 -1.53 -12.08
N LEU A 227 1.90 -1.69 -11.29
CA LEU A 227 1.85 -2.55 -10.11
C LEU A 227 0.83 -3.67 -10.33
N PHE A 228 1.32 -4.83 -10.78
CA PHE A 228 0.52 -6.01 -11.17
C PHE A 228 0.79 -7.23 -10.27
N GLU A 229 1.44 -7.02 -9.13
CA GLU A 229 1.82 -8.07 -8.19
C GLU A 229 0.61 -8.86 -7.63
N ASP A 230 0.82 -10.06 -7.11
CA ASP A 230 -0.25 -10.87 -6.50
C ASP A 230 -1.45 -11.10 -7.44
N ASN A 231 -1.18 -11.71 -8.60
CA ASN A 231 -2.19 -12.08 -9.60
C ASN A 231 -1.89 -13.47 -10.16
N GLN A 232 -2.54 -13.84 -11.26
CA GLN A 232 -2.37 -15.10 -11.98
C GLN A 232 -1.89 -14.87 -13.41
N PHE A 233 -1.13 -13.79 -13.67
CA PHE A 233 -0.61 -13.48 -15.00
C PHE A 233 0.35 -14.57 -15.48
N THR A 234 0.21 -14.98 -16.74
CA THR A 234 1.02 -16.02 -17.39
C THR A 234 1.79 -15.45 -18.59
N GLY A 235 2.58 -16.29 -19.28
CA GLY A 235 3.35 -15.87 -20.46
C GLY A 235 4.53 -14.96 -20.11
N SER A 236 5.14 -14.35 -21.12
CA SER A 236 6.34 -13.53 -20.97
C SER A 236 6.05 -12.11 -20.52
N ILE A 237 7.01 -11.50 -19.81
CA ILE A 237 7.04 -10.05 -19.59
C ILE A 237 7.12 -9.36 -20.97
N PRO A 238 6.19 -8.47 -21.32
CA PRO A 238 6.20 -7.77 -22.60
C PRO A 238 7.48 -6.97 -22.82
N ALA A 239 8.10 -7.12 -24.00
CA ALA A 239 9.25 -6.31 -24.35
C ALA A 239 8.87 -4.83 -24.47
N THR A 240 7.63 -4.53 -24.87
CA THR A 240 7.06 -3.17 -24.96
C THR A 240 6.87 -2.49 -23.61
N LEU A 241 7.00 -3.22 -22.50
CA LEU A 241 6.99 -2.63 -21.18
C LEU A 241 8.11 -1.57 -21.08
N ASP A 242 9.23 -1.73 -21.78
CA ASP A 242 10.34 -0.75 -21.78
C ASP A 242 9.97 0.65 -22.30
N LEU A 243 8.85 0.79 -23.00
CA LEU A 243 8.32 2.05 -23.49
C LEU A 243 7.75 2.94 -22.38
N CYS A 244 7.44 2.35 -21.22
CA CYS A 244 6.88 3.05 -20.06
C CYS A 244 7.94 3.29 -18.98
N THR A 245 7.97 4.49 -18.41
CA THR A 245 8.99 4.89 -17.43
C THR A 245 8.56 4.54 -16.00
N LEU A 246 9.40 3.84 -15.21
CA LEU A 246 9.38 3.70 -13.73
C LEU A 246 8.37 2.74 -13.03
N LEU A 247 8.56 2.61 -11.70
CA LEU A 247 8.32 1.48 -10.76
C LEU A 247 7.53 0.26 -11.28
N ARG A 248 8.17 -0.92 -11.20
CA ARG A 248 7.65 -2.18 -11.76
C ARG A 248 7.55 -3.26 -10.69
N ARG A 249 6.31 -3.64 -10.39
CA ARG A 249 6.01 -4.78 -9.53
C ARG A 249 5.22 -5.81 -10.31
N LEU A 250 5.88 -6.92 -10.64
CA LEU A 250 5.30 -8.07 -11.32
C LEU A 250 5.44 -9.35 -10.49
N ASP A 251 5.88 -9.22 -9.24
CA ASP A 251 6.12 -10.32 -8.31
C ASP A 251 4.84 -11.07 -7.93
N ARG A 252 4.96 -12.33 -7.51
CA ARG A 252 3.84 -13.20 -7.12
C ARG A 252 2.81 -13.38 -8.24
N ASN A 253 3.28 -13.89 -9.38
CA ASN A 253 2.49 -14.24 -10.56
C ASN A 253 2.95 -15.61 -11.12
N LEU A 254 2.49 -15.97 -12.32
CA LEU A 254 2.88 -17.17 -13.07
C LEU A 254 3.63 -16.79 -14.36
N LEU A 255 4.35 -15.65 -14.35
CA LEU A 255 5.06 -15.16 -15.53
C LEU A 255 6.22 -16.09 -15.85
N SER A 256 6.42 -16.37 -17.13
CA SER A 256 7.38 -17.34 -17.63
C SER A 256 8.20 -16.77 -18.79
N GLY A 257 9.14 -17.55 -19.32
CA GLY A 257 10.01 -17.07 -20.38
C GLY A 257 11.06 -16.07 -19.87
N ASN A 258 11.73 -15.42 -20.81
CA ASN A 258 12.93 -14.65 -20.53
C ASN A 258 12.58 -13.24 -20.06
N VAL A 259 13.37 -12.70 -19.12
CA VAL A 259 13.33 -11.26 -18.84
C VAL A 259 13.81 -10.50 -20.10
N PRO A 260 13.05 -9.52 -20.61
CA PRO A 260 13.38 -8.82 -21.85
C PRO A 260 14.78 -8.18 -21.82
N THR A 261 15.57 -8.35 -22.88
CA THR A 261 16.96 -7.89 -22.93
C THR A 261 17.11 -6.36 -23.00
N ASN A 262 16.05 -5.66 -23.41
CA ASN A 262 15.93 -4.21 -23.41
C ASN A 262 15.62 -3.63 -22.02
N LEU A 263 15.38 -4.46 -20.99
CA LEU A 263 15.10 -3.98 -19.63
C LEU A 263 16.24 -3.08 -19.09
N LYS A 264 17.49 -3.36 -19.45
CA LYS A 264 18.65 -2.52 -19.05
C LYS A 264 18.60 -1.09 -19.55
N ASN A 265 17.77 -0.78 -20.55
CA ASN A 265 17.63 0.57 -21.09
C ASN A 265 16.80 1.48 -20.17
N LEU A 266 16.16 0.90 -19.14
CA LEU A 266 15.34 1.60 -18.17
C LEU A 266 16.18 2.27 -17.09
N THR A 267 16.99 3.22 -17.53
CA THR A 267 17.99 3.92 -16.73
C THR A 267 17.43 4.76 -15.59
N SER A 268 16.12 5.04 -15.59
CA SER A 268 15.43 5.78 -14.52
C SER A 268 14.80 4.90 -13.45
N VAL A 269 14.72 3.57 -13.64
CA VAL A 269 14.04 2.67 -12.68
C VAL A 269 14.86 2.51 -11.40
N THR A 270 14.20 2.74 -10.27
CA THR A 270 14.76 2.61 -8.92
C THR A 270 14.56 1.21 -8.36
N GLU A 271 13.37 0.63 -8.51
CA GLU A 271 13.08 -0.69 -7.94
C GLU A 271 12.53 -1.67 -8.98
N LEU A 272 12.93 -2.94 -8.80
CA LEU A 272 12.52 -4.05 -9.63
C LEU A 272 12.07 -5.23 -8.76
N HIS A 273 10.77 -5.55 -8.79
CA HIS A 273 10.19 -6.65 -8.01
C HIS A 273 9.61 -7.71 -8.95
N PHE A 274 10.36 -8.78 -9.21
CA PHE A 274 9.97 -9.89 -10.11
C PHE A 274 9.94 -11.26 -9.42
N ALA A 275 10.10 -11.29 -8.10
CA ALA A 275 10.15 -12.53 -7.35
C ALA A 275 8.87 -13.37 -7.43
N ASN A 276 9.01 -14.67 -7.16
CA ASN A 276 7.90 -15.62 -7.11
C ASN A 276 7.13 -15.66 -8.45
N ASN A 277 7.85 -16.06 -9.49
CA ASN A 277 7.36 -16.29 -10.85
C ASN A 277 8.05 -17.54 -11.43
N ASP A 278 7.73 -17.89 -12.67
CA ASP A 278 8.35 -18.96 -13.45
C ASP A 278 9.35 -18.42 -14.49
N LEU A 279 10.03 -17.29 -14.21
CA LEU A 279 10.95 -16.67 -15.16
C LEU A 279 12.18 -17.56 -15.39
N VAL A 280 12.63 -17.60 -16.64
CA VAL A 280 13.75 -18.45 -17.10
C VAL A 280 14.80 -17.62 -17.86
N VAL A 281 15.96 -18.25 -18.08
CA VAL A 281 17.10 -17.94 -18.97
C VAL A 281 17.14 -16.58 -19.71
N PRO A 282 18.31 -15.90 -19.77
CA PRO A 282 19.41 -15.91 -18.79
C PRO A 282 19.00 -15.09 -17.55
N PHE A 283 19.78 -15.20 -16.46
CA PHE A 283 19.70 -14.22 -15.38
C PHE A 283 19.80 -12.81 -15.99
N PRO A 284 18.90 -11.87 -15.64
CA PRO A 284 18.74 -10.63 -16.39
C PRO A 284 20.02 -9.79 -16.40
N ASP A 285 20.31 -9.10 -17.51
CA ASP A 285 21.36 -8.08 -17.57
C ASP A 285 20.79 -6.75 -17.09
N LEU A 286 21.19 -6.28 -15.91
CA LEU A 286 20.74 -5.01 -15.31
C LEU A 286 21.83 -3.93 -15.35
N SER A 287 22.91 -4.15 -16.09
CA SER A 287 24.11 -3.27 -16.07
C SER A 287 23.84 -1.81 -16.48
N GLY A 288 22.77 -1.54 -17.23
CA GLY A 288 22.38 -0.18 -17.63
C GLY A 288 21.62 0.63 -16.57
N MET A 289 21.12 -0.01 -15.50
CA MET A 289 20.18 0.59 -14.56
C MET A 289 20.91 1.21 -13.35
N GLN A 290 21.61 2.32 -13.57
CA GLN A 290 22.57 2.90 -12.60
C GLN A 290 21.93 3.52 -11.34
N VAL A 291 20.63 3.84 -11.38
CA VAL A 291 19.86 4.39 -10.23
C VAL A 291 19.06 3.33 -9.48
N LEU A 292 19.21 2.06 -9.86
CA LEU A 292 18.52 0.92 -9.24
C LEU A 292 18.98 0.77 -7.78
N ASN A 293 18.05 0.87 -6.84
CA ASN A 293 18.28 0.72 -5.40
C ASN A 293 17.78 -0.64 -4.88
N PHE A 294 16.67 -1.16 -5.37
CA PHE A 294 16.08 -2.40 -4.90
C PHE A 294 15.89 -3.40 -6.05
N VAL A 295 16.36 -4.62 -5.85
CA VAL A 295 16.17 -5.72 -6.80
C VAL A 295 15.72 -6.95 -6.04
N ASP A 296 14.57 -7.50 -6.42
CA ASP A 296 14.12 -8.82 -5.99
C ASP A 296 13.79 -9.71 -7.19
N LEU A 297 14.61 -10.74 -7.36
CA LEU A 297 14.52 -11.77 -8.39
C LEU A 297 14.25 -13.17 -7.79
N SER A 298 13.97 -13.23 -6.49
CA SER A 298 13.89 -14.47 -5.71
C SER A 298 12.84 -15.44 -6.22
N ASN A 299 13.02 -16.73 -5.98
CA ASN A 299 12.07 -17.80 -6.33
C ASN A 299 11.63 -17.74 -7.80
N ASN A 300 12.60 -17.83 -8.70
CA ASN A 300 12.41 -17.96 -10.14
C ASN A 300 13.18 -19.17 -10.65
N THR A 301 12.90 -19.61 -11.88
CA THR A 301 13.48 -20.83 -12.46
C THR A 301 14.64 -20.54 -13.41
N PHE A 302 15.50 -19.58 -13.07
CA PHE A 302 16.67 -19.26 -13.88
C PHE A 302 17.60 -20.46 -14.03
N ASP A 303 18.26 -20.56 -15.18
CA ASP A 303 19.33 -21.54 -15.40
C ASP A 303 20.52 -21.25 -14.48
N VAL A 304 21.26 -22.32 -14.18
CA VAL A 304 22.52 -22.23 -13.45
C VAL A 304 23.45 -21.23 -14.12
N SER A 305 23.82 -20.18 -13.41
CA SER A 305 24.70 -19.12 -13.90
C SER A 305 25.59 -18.58 -12.80
N ASP A 306 26.79 -18.12 -13.17
CA ASP A 306 27.69 -17.49 -12.22
C ASP A 306 27.09 -16.17 -11.73
N PHE A 307 27.37 -15.80 -10.47
CA PHE A 307 26.94 -14.53 -9.90
C PHE A 307 27.35 -13.34 -10.81
N PRO A 308 26.40 -12.48 -11.24
CA PRO A 308 26.72 -11.42 -12.18
C PRO A 308 27.59 -10.33 -11.57
N THR A 309 28.81 -10.18 -12.07
CA THR A 309 29.78 -9.20 -11.55
C THR A 309 29.38 -7.75 -11.81
N TYR A 310 28.45 -7.49 -12.74
CA TYR A 310 27.97 -6.13 -13.00
C TYR A 310 27.22 -5.54 -11.80
N PHE A 311 26.70 -6.34 -10.85
CA PHE A 311 26.07 -5.81 -9.63
C PHE A 311 27.02 -4.92 -8.85
N SER A 312 28.33 -5.22 -8.85
CA SER A 312 29.37 -4.38 -8.24
C SER A 312 29.54 -3.01 -8.91
N THR A 313 28.84 -2.73 -10.01
CA THR A 313 28.84 -1.42 -10.69
C THR A 313 27.63 -0.57 -10.35
N LEU A 314 26.57 -1.14 -9.77
CA LEU A 314 25.31 -0.46 -9.45
C LEU A 314 25.44 0.29 -8.12
N LYS A 315 25.97 1.51 -8.16
CA LYS A 315 26.34 2.29 -6.97
C LYS A 315 25.17 2.70 -6.06
N SER A 316 23.96 2.73 -6.61
CA SER A 316 22.74 3.11 -5.88
C SER A 316 22.07 1.92 -5.18
N LEU A 317 22.56 0.70 -5.41
CA LEU A 317 21.97 -0.53 -4.91
C LEU A 317 22.02 -0.57 -3.39
N THR A 318 20.85 -0.62 -2.75
CA THR A 318 20.65 -0.79 -1.31
C THR A 318 20.32 -2.23 -0.96
N THR A 319 19.47 -2.87 -1.76
CA THR A 319 18.98 -4.22 -1.48
C THR A 319 19.05 -5.09 -2.74
N LEU A 320 19.67 -6.27 -2.58
CA LEU A 320 19.68 -7.33 -3.59
C LEU A 320 19.13 -8.62 -2.98
N GLU A 321 17.96 -9.02 -3.45
CA GLU A 321 17.32 -10.29 -3.15
C GLU A 321 17.32 -11.18 -4.40
N ALA A 322 17.97 -12.33 -4.29
CA ALA A 322 17.98 -13.35 -5.33
C ALA A 322 18.00 -14.74 -4.69
N GLU A 323 17.15 -14.95 -3.69
CA GLU A 323 16.97 -16.25 -3.04
C GLU A 323 16.50 -17.28 -4.06
N ASN A 324 17.07 -18.50 -4.02
CA ASN A 324 16.58 -19.61 -4.83
C ASN A 324 16.48 -19.25 -6.33
N THR A 325 17.61 -18.82 -6.91
CA THR A 325 17.73 -18.39 -8.31
C THR A 325 18.80 -19.16 -9.10
N ASN A 326 19.31 -20.28 -8.55
CA ASN A 326 20.35 -21.10 -9.15
C ASN A 326 21.69 -20.38 -9.43
N LEU A 327 21.96 -19.29 -8.72
CA LEU A 327 23.25 -18.60 -8.82
C LEU A 327 24.39 -19.46 -8.26
N GLN A 328 25.51 -19.51 -8.96
CA GLN A 328 26.70 -20.25 -8.55
C GLN A 328 27.98 -19.39 -8.59
N GLY A 329 29.11 -20.02 -8.26
CA GLY A 329 30.41 -19.37 -8.30
C GLY A 329 30.71 -18.51 -7.07
N LEU A 330 31.72 -17.65 -7.22
CA LEU A 330 32.26 -16.81 -6.15
C LEU A 330 31.57 -15.45 -6.12
N LEU A 331 31.34 -14.92 -4.91
CA LEU A 331 30.92 -13.54 -4.73
C LEU A 331 32.12 -12.59 -4.89
N PRO A 332 32.04 -11.55 -5.73
CA PRO A 332 33.11 -10.58 -5.89
C PRO A 332 33.18 -9.66 -4.66
N SER A 333 34.38 -9.49 -4.08
CA SER A 333 34.55 -8.60 -2.91
C SER A 333 34.16 -7.15 -3.18
N ALA A 334 34.24 -6.71 -4.44
CA ALA A 334 33.80 -5.39 -4.88
C ALA A 334 32.30 -5.12 -4.63
N LEU A 335 31.46 -6.16 -4.53
CA LEU A 335 30.05 -6.02 -4.20
C LEU A 335 29.85 -5.41 -2.81
N PHE A 336 30.64 -5.84 -1.83
CA PHE A 336 30.49 -5.40 -0.44
C PHE A 336 30.97 -3.97 -0.20
N VAL A 337 31.66 -3.34 -1.17
CA VAL A 337 32.16 -1.96 -1.09
C VAL A 337 31.16 -0.95 -1.70
N LEU A 338 30.03 -1.42 -2.23
CA LEU A 338 29.01 -0.55 -2.80
C LEU A 338 28.49 0.43 -1.73
N PRO A 339 28.50 1.75 -2.00
CA PRO A 339 28.39 2.76 -0.95
C PRO A 339 27.03 2.83 -0.26
N GLN A 340 25.98 2.24 -0.84
CA GLN A 340 24.62 2.28 -0.30
C GLN A 340 24.11 0.88 0.05
N LEU A 341 24.91 -0.18 -0.16
CA LEU A 341 24.43 -1.55 0.02
C LEU A 341 24.16 -1.81 1.51
N GLN A 342 22.94 -2.25 1.79
CA GLN A 342 22.39 -2.54 3.11
C GLN A 342 22.05 -4.01 3.27
N THR A 343 21.36 -4.59 2.29
CA THR A 343 20.88 -5.97 2.37
C THR A 343 21.32 -6.78 1.16
N LEU A 344 21.95 -7.93 1.42
CA LEU A 344 22.28 -8.94 0.42
C LEU A 344 21.68 -10.28 0.85
N ASN A 345 20.60 -10.70 0.18
CA ASN A 345 19.95 -11.98 0.41
C ASN A 345 20.12 -12.89 -0.80
N LEU A 346 21.02 -13.87 -0.69
CA LEU A 346 21.30 -14.87 -1.72
C LEU A 346 21.15 -16.30 -1.17
N LYS A 347 20.25 -16.49 -0.20
CA LYS A 347 20.01 -17.82 0.39
C LYS A 347 19.50 -18.83 -0.63
N GLN A 348 19.70 -20.11 -0.34
CA GLN A 348 19.21 -21.23 -1.17
C GLN A 348 19.72 -21.19 -2.62
N ASN A 349 20.99 -20.86 -2.82
CA ASN A 349 21.62 -20.88 -4.14
C ASN A 349 22.72 -21.95 -4.22
N MET A 350 23.53 -21.90 -5.28
CA MET A 350 24.68 -22.78 -5.51
C MET A 350 26.02 -22.05 -5.36
N LEU A 351 26.05 -20.93 -4.62
CA LEU A 351 27.27 -20.14 -4.41
C LEU A 351 28.31 -20.98 -3.69
N ASN A 352 29.57 -20.92 -4.15
CA ASN A 352 30.61 -21.83 -3.69
C ASN A 352 31.95 -21.12 -3.46
N GLY A 353 32.94 -21.91 -3.01
CA GLY A 353 34.28 -21.41 -2.74
C GLY A 353 34.39 -20.67 -1.41
N THR A 354 35.31 -19.70 -1.35
CA THR A 354 35.62 -18.98 -0.12
C THR A 354 34.99 -17.59 -0.14
N LEU A 355 34.21 -17.25 0.88
CA LEU A 355 33.66 -15.92 1.10
C LEU A 355 34.77 -14.97 1.59
N ASP A 356 35.07 -13.92 0.83
CA ASP A 356 35.97 -12.82 1.22
C ASP A 356 35.21 -11.49 1.09
N ILE A 357 34.77 -10.94 2.24
CA ILE A 357 34.08 -9.65 2.33
C ILE A 357 35.08 -8.47 2.17
N GLY A 358 36.39 -8.75 2.19
CA GLY A 358 37.44 -7.73 2.15
C GLY A 358 37.65 -7.05 3.50
N SER A 359 38.60 -6.10 3.54
CA SER A 359 38.91 -5.29 4.73
C SER A 359 38.19 -3.95 4.78
N SER A 360 37.42 -3.64 3.73
CA SER A 360 36.64 -2.41 3.58
C SER A 360 35.33 -2.84 2.93
N PHE A 361 34.22 -2.56 3.59
CA PHE A 361 32.86 -2.81 3.13
C PHE A 361 32.02 -1.58 3.44
N SER A 362 30.83 -1.48 2.85
CA SER A 362 29.85 -0.42 3.09
C SER A 362 29.54 -0.30 4.57
N ASP A 363 29.52 0.93 5.09
CA ASP A 363 29.10 1.24 6.45
C ASP A 363 27.60 1.06 6.67
N GLN A 364 26.82 1.02 5.59
CA GLN A 364 25.39 0.74 5.60
C GLN A 364 25.06 -0.76 5.54
N LEU A 365 26.04 -1.66 5.32
CA LEU A 365 25.76 -3.08 5.11
C LEU A 365 25.30 -3.77 6.40
N GLU A 366 24.02 -4.07 6.51
CA GLU A 366 23.38 -4.63 7.71
C GLU A 366 23.28 -6.15 7.65
N LEU A 367 22.81 -6.69 6.52
CA LEU A 367 22.50 -8.11 6.39
C LEU A 367 23.19 -8.74 5.17
N ILE A 368 23.91 -9.84 5.43
CA ILE A 368 24.40 -10.78 4.41
C ILE A 368 23.80 -12.15 4.72
N ASP A 369 22.77 -12.55 3.98
CA ASP A 369 22.12 -13.85 4.11
C ASP A 369 22.58 -14.78 2.97
N LEU A 370 23.40 -15.78 3.33
CA LEU A 370 23.98 -16.76 2.41
C LEU A 370 23.63 -18.19 2.83
N GLN A 371 22.55 -18.37 3.59
CA GLN A 371 22.13 -19.68 4.08
C GLN A 371 21.92 -20.68 2.94
N SER A 372 22.14 -21.96 3.21
CA SER A 372 21.86 -23.06 2.27
C SER A 372 22.53 -22.88 0.91
N ASN A 373 23.84 -22.65 0.93
CA ASN A 373 24.70 -22.58 -0.26
C ASN A 373 25.84 -23.64 -0.15
N PHE A 374 26.86 -23.55 -1.00
CA PHE A 374 28.02 -24.45 -1.05
C PHE A 374 29.34 -23.75 -0.66
N ILE A 375 29.27 -22.73 0.18
CA ILE A 375 30.45 -21.99 0.65
C ILE A 375 31.31 -22.90 1.53
N THR A 376 32.60 -23.03 1.19
CA THR A 376 33.55 -23.95 1.85
C THR A 376 34.53 -23.23 2.77
N GLY A 377 34.69 -21.92 2.64
CA GLY A 377 35.62 -21.13 3.46
C GLY A 377 35.13 -19.71 3.71
N TYR A 378 35.72 -19.06 4.72
CA TYR A 378 35.47 -17.67 5.08
C TYR A 378 36.80 -17.00 5.46
N VAL A 379 37.10 -15.84 4.87
CA VAL A 379 38.27 -15.03 5.21
C VAL A 379 37.82 -13.86 6.08
N GLU A 380 38.34 -13.78 7.31
CA GLU A 380 38.10 -12.63 8.18
C GLU A 380 39.22 -11.59 7.97
N ARG A 381 38.88 -10.46 7.36
CA ARG A 381 39.77 -9.28 7.26
C ARG A 381 39.08 -8.10 7.95
N GLY A 382 39.36 -7.88 9.23
CA GLY A 382 38.77 -6.78 10.01
C GLY A 382 37.49 -7.12 10.78
N GLY A 383 36.84 -8.26 10.48
CA GLY A 383 35.65 -8.75 11.18
C GLY A 383 34.39 -7.99 10.78
N TYR A 384 33.46 -8.66 10.11
CA TYR A 384 32.16 -8.07 9.77
C TYR A 384 31.30 -7.96 11.05
N PRO A 385 30.86 -6.76 11.45
CA PRO A 385 30.23 -6.53 12.75
C PRO A 385 28.71 -6.79 12.74
N ASN A 386 28.08 -6.75 11.57
CA ASN A 386 26.63 -6.84 11.40
C ASN A 386 26.20 -8.29 11.10
N GLU A 387 24.94 -8.49 10.68
CA GLU A 387 24.37 -9.84 10.58
C GLU A 387 24.87 -10.59 9.34
N LEU A 388 25.61 -11.69 9.55
CA LEU A 388 26.04 -12.61 8.52
C LEU A 388 25.51 -14.01 8.85
N ARG A 389 24.73 -14.59 7.92
CA ARG A 389 24.15 -15.93 8.06
C ARG A 389 24.77 -16.90 7.07
N LEU A 390 25.46 -17.91 7.59
CA LEU A 390 26.12 -18.97 6.81
C LEU A 390 25.50 -20.36 7.05
N VAL A 391 24.38 -20.44 7.77
CA VAL A 391 23.71 -21.71 8.13
C VAL A 391 23.55 -22.63 6.92
N ASP A 392 23.70 -23.94 7.14
CA ASP A 392 23.58 -24.99 6.12
C ASP A 392 24.62 -24.96 4.98
N ASN A 393 25.71 -24.20 5.13
CA ASN A 393 26.85 -24.26 4.21
C ASN A 393 27.91 -25.31 4.63
N PRO A 394 28.72 -25.85 3.70
CA PRO A 394 29.87 -26.70 4.02
C PRO A 394 30.87 -26.10 5.02
N VAL A 395 31.09 -24.77 4.99
CA VAL A 395 31.94 -24.05 5.96
C VAL A 395 31.48 -24.25 7.40
N CYS A 396 30.21 -24.60 7.60
CA CYS A 396 29.63 -24.87 8.91
C CYS A 396 29.87 -26.30 9.42
N LYS A 397 30.30 -27.24 8.55
CA LYS A 397 30.56 -28.63 8.93
C LYS A 397 31.92 -28.74 9.61
N GLY A 398 31.92 -29.08 10.90
CA GLY A 398 33.15 -29.25 11.69
C GLY A 398 33.77 -27.94 12.19
N SER A 399 32.96 -26.87 12.28
CA SER A 399 33.41 -25.51 12.60
C SER A 399 34.05 -25.37 13.97
N ILE A 400 35.37 -25.53 14.01
CA ILE A 400 36.25 -24.98 15.04
C ILE A 400 37.00 -23.86 14.31
N GLY A 401 36.52 -22.60 14.39
CA GLY A 401 37.10 -21.49 13.64
C GLY A 401 36.22 -20.24 13.55
N LEU A 402 36.71 -19.22 12.83
CA LEU A 402 36.13 -17.87 12.76
C LEU A 402 34.71 -17.82 12.17
N ALA A 403 34.36 -18.78 11.32
CA ALA A 403 33.04 -18.88 10.70
C ALA A 403 31.95 -19.47 11.63
N ALA A 404 32.33 -20.15 12.72
CA ALA A 404 31.39 -20.90 13.56
C ALA A 404 30.27 -20.02 14.15
N LYS A 405 30.56 -18.76 14.45
CA LYS A 405 29.58 -17.79 14.99
C LYS A 405 28.45 -17.45 14.02
N PHE A 406 28.65 -17.64 12.71
CA PHE A 406 27.68 -17.35 11.66
C PHE A 406 26.88 -18.59 11.22
N CYS A 407 27.20 -19.75 11.79
CA CYS A 407 26.62 -21.04 11.42
C CYS A 407 25.39 -21.44 12.25
N HIS A 408 24.93 -20.54 13.12
CA HIS A 408 23.74 -20.70 13.92
C HIS A 408 22.87 -19.45 13.74
N LEU A 409 21.57 -19.65 13.56
CA LEU A 409 20.63 -18.54 13.63
C LEU A 409 20.74 -17.90 15.02
N PRO A 410 20.69 -16.56 15.13
CA PRO A 410 20.53 -15.91 16.42
C PRO A 410 19.35 -16.57 17.14
N THR A 411 19.57 -17.13 18.31
CA THR A 411 18.49 -17.57 19.19
C THR A 411 17.80 -16.33 19.77
N HIS A 412 17.15 -15.53 18.94
CA HIS A 412 16.02 -14.73 19.39
C HIS A 412 14.82 -15.68 19.45
N SER A 413 14.80 -16.51 20.50
CA SER A 413 13.52 -16.77 21.13
C SER A 413 12.98 -15.39 21.54
N PRO A 414 11.81 -14.91 21.07
CA PRO A 414 11.08 -13.97 21.90
C PRO A 414 11.02 -14.63 23.28
N PRO A 415 11.35 -13.93 24.37
CA PRO A 415 11.41 -14.57 25.68
C PRO A 415 10.12 -15.36 25.86
N SER A 416 10.26 -16.67 26.05
CA SER A 416 9.15 -17.53 26.39
C SER A 416 8.61 -17.02 27.71
N TYR A 417 7.52 -16.25 27.64
CA TYR A 417 6.70 -15.95 28.80
C TYR A 417 6.12 -17.28 29.28
N SER A 418 6.87 -17.96 30.15
CA SER A 418 6.28 -18.87 31.11
C SER A 418 6.03 -18.05 32.36
N THR A 419 4.77 -17.78 32.65
CA THR A 419 4.35 -17.21 33.93
C THR A 419 4.77 -18.19 35.03
N PRO A 420 5.61 -17.77 36.01
CA PRO A 420 5.89 -18.59 37.19
C PRO A 420 4.59 -18.78 37.98
N PRO A 421 4.40 -19.92 38.67
CA PRO A 421 3.19 -20.15 39.45
C PRO A 421 3.09 -19.12 40.59
N ASN A 422 2.00 -18.36 40.59
CA ASN A 422 1.67 -17.33 41.57
C ASN A 422 1.72 -17.87 43.00
N ALA A 423 2.69 -17.40 43.79
CA ALA A 423 2.67 -17.44 45.24
C ALA A 423 2.44 -16.02 45.77
N CYS A 424 1.19 -15.54 45.73
CA CYS A 424 0.75 -14.32 46.39
C CYS A 424 -0.58 -14.59 47.10
N VAL A 425 -0.61 -14.38 48.41
CA VAL A 425 -1.86 -14.39 49.20
C VAL A 425 -2.43 -12.97 49.13
N PRO A 426 -3.65 -12.76 48.59
CA PRO A 426 -4.18 -11.42 48.39
C PRO A 426 -4.62 -10.75 49.71
N SER A 427 -4.24 -9.49 49.90
CA SER A 427 -4.85 -8.58 50.86
C SER A 427 -6.03 -7.82 50.21
N LEU A 428 -7.10 -7.56 50.95
CA LEU A 428 -8.31 -6.90 50.46
C LEU A 428 -8.16 -5.37 50.44
N CYS A 429 -8.18 -4.77 49.25
CA CYS A 429 -8.36 -3.32 49.06
C CYS A 429 -9.86 -2.96 48.99
N THR A 430 -10.25 -1.77 49.47
CA THR A 430 -11.65 -1.30 49.41
C THR A 430 -11.96 -0.57 48.11
N ASN A 431 -13.25 -0.51 47.75
CA ASN A 431 -13.76 -0.10 46.45
C ASN A 431 -13.16 1.20 45.89
N GLY A 432 -12.56 1.10 44.70
CA GLY A 432 -12.00 2.23 43.94
C GLY A 432 -10.47 2.21 43.79
N GLN A 433 -9.80 1.22 44.37
CA GLN A 433 -8.35 1.07 44.32
C GLN A 433 -7.95 -0.33 43.80
N SER A 434 -6.95 -0.40 42.93
CA SER A 434 -6.35 -1.66 42.46
C SER A 434 -5.03 -1.92 43.16
N SER A 435 -4.85 -3.13 43.69
CA SER A 435 -3.57 -3.64 44.19
C SER A 435 -2.55 -3.68 43.03
N SER A 436 -1.36 -3.14 43.27
CA SER A 436 -0.24 -3.17 42.33
C SER A 436 0.31 -4.60 42.19
N PRO A 437 0.61 -5.10 40.98
CA PRO A 437 1.14 -6.45 40.78
C PRO A 437 2.62 -6.62 41.15
N ASN A 438 3.31 -5.56 41.61
CA ASN A 438 4.74 -5.61 41.90
C ASN A 438 5.05 -5.76 43.39
N CYS A 439 4.99 -6.99 43.90
CA CYS A 439 5.72 -7.36 45.10
C CYS A 439 7.25 -7.30 44.82
N SER A 440 8.00 -6.51 45.58
CA SER A 440 9.47 -6.55 45.54
C SER A 440 10.04 -7.32 46.75
N LEU A 441 10.91 -8.28 46.48
CA LEU A 441 11.73 -8.95 47.49
C LEU A 441 12.92 -8.05 47.84
N GLY A 442 13.01 -7.66 49.12
CA GLY A 442 14.28 -7.33 49.76
C GLY A 442 14.55 -5.84 50.04
N GLY A 443 14.02 -5.36 51.17
CA GLY A 443 14.67 -4.32 51.98
C GLY A 443 13.93 -2.99 52.14
N THR A 444 13.02 -2.93 53.13
CA THR A 444 12.74 -1.79 54.07
C THR A 444 12.79 -0.35 53.50
N MET A 445 11.75 0.51 53.55
CA MET A 445 10.52 0.62 54.36
C MET A 445 9.49 1.57 53.69
N ILE A 446 8.22 1.16 53.75
CA ILE A 446 6.96 1.89 54.07
C ILE A 446 6.63 3.21 53.32
N GLY A 447 5.57 3.15 52.49
CA GLY A 447 4.72 4.29 52.14
C GLY A 447 3.83 4.11 50.91
N ASP A 448 2.63 3.55 51.13
CA ASP A 448 1.39 3.63 50.34
C ASP A 448 1.30 3.01 48.92
N GLU A 449 0.94 1.71 48.88
CA GLU A 449 0.46 0.99 47.70
C GLU A 449 -0.98 1.39 47.35
N CYS A 450 -1.16 2.25 46.35
CA CYS A 450 -2.31 2.38 45.43
C CYS A 450 -2.07 3.60 44.51
N GLU A 451 -1.72 3.41 43.23
CA GLU A 451 -1.32 4.50 42.33
C GLU A 451 -2.17 4.68 41.06
N SER A 452 -2.23 5.93 40.58
CA SER A 452 -2.95 6.42 39.39
C SER A 452 -1.99 6.66 38.22
N THR A 453 -2.24 6.11 37.03
CA THR A 453 -1.26 6.02 35.93
C THR A 453 -1.36 7.13 34.87
N SER A 454 -0.24 7.83 34.63
CA SER A 454 0.08 8.57 33.39
C SER A 454 1.60 8.52 33.14
N ARG A 455 2.03 8.52 31.86
CA ARG A 455 3.39 8.36 31.28
C ARG A 455 3.93 6.93 31.08
N SER A 456 3.80 6.42 29.83
CA SER A 456 4.89 5.84 28.99
C SER A 456 4.33 4.93 27.86
N GLU A 457 3.92 5.49 26.72
CA GLU A 457 3.56 4.72 25.50
C GLU A 457 4.00 5.43 24.21
N GLU A 458 5.19 6.05 24.21
CA GLU A 458 5.65 6.88 23.08
C GLU A 458 6.79 6.25 22.24
N GLN A 459 7.10 4.96 22.42
CA GLN A 459 8.26 4.32 21.75
C GLN A 459 7.96 3.07 20.91
N VAL A 460 6.70 2.68 20.71
CA VAL A 460 6.36 1.47 19.92
C VAL A 460 5.62 1.80 18.62
N LEU A 461 5.25 3.07 18.37
CA LEU A 461 4.53 3.46 17.16
C LEU A 461 5.41 3.76 15.93
N VAL A 462 6.74 3.75 16.07
CA VAL A 462 7.64 4.14 14.97
C VAL A 462 7.96 2.98 14.02
N GLU A 463 7.80 1.71 14.43
CA GLU A 463 8.17 0.56 13.57
C GLU A 463 7.03 0.05 12.66
N VAL A 464 5.78 0.44 12.89
CA VAL A 464 4.64 -0.01 12.05
C VAL A 464 4.31 0.99 10.93
N LEU A 465 4.76 2.24 11.05
CA LEU A 465 4.58 3.26 10.01
C LEU A 465 5.65 3.22 8.90
N VAL A 466 6.74 2.46 9.07
CA VAL A 466 7.81 2.35 8.06
C VAL A 466 7.42 1.43 6.90
N VAL A 467 6.50 0.48 7.09
CA VAL A 467 6.07 -0.45 6.01
C VAL A 467 5.03 0.16 5.05
N SER A 468 4.64 1.41 5.26
CA SER A 468 3.72 2.14 4.35
C SER A 468 4.24 3.52 3.92
N GLY A 469 5.51 3.83 4.22
CA GLY A 469 6.12 5.15 4.01
C GLY A 469 6.87 5.38 2.69
N GLU A 470 7.14 4.36 1.87
CA GLU A 470 8.02 4.50 0.70
C GLU A 470 7.41 5.25 -0.51
N VAL A 471 6.22 5.87 -0.37
CA VAL A 471 5.58 6.66 -1.43
C VAL A 471 5.26 8.10 -0.99
N LEU A 472 5.89 8.60 0.08
CA LEU A 472 5.69 10.01 0.51
C LEU A 472 6.81 10.96 0.09
N ASP A 473 7.97 10.48 -0.37
CA ASP A 473 9.12 11.37 -0.57
C ASP A 473 9.08 12.23 -1.85
N GLU A 474 8.33 11.84 -2.89
CA GLU A 474 8.32 12.56 -4.18
C GLU A 474 7.01 13.26 -4.58
N VAL A 475 5.90 13.14 -3.84
CA VAL A 475 4.58 13.65 -4.29
C VAL A 475 4.00 14.78 -3.42
N VAL A 476 4.68 15.17 -2.35
CA VAL A 476 4.17 16.16 -1.40
C VAL A 476 4.81 17.52 -1.65
N SER A 477 4.02 18.51 -2.08
CA SER A 477 4.41 19.93 -2.16
C SER A 477 5.10 20.37 -0.85
N GLU A 478 6.14 21.21 -0.95
CA GLU A 478 6.86 21.82 0.19
C GLU A 478 5.90 22.37 1.28
N ASP A 479 4.74 22.89 0.89
CA ASP A 479 3.72 23.42 1.82
C ASP A 479 3.07 22.34 2.71
N VAL A 480 3.00 21.09 2.23
CA VAL A 480 2.44 19.96 2.98
C VAL A 480 3.52 19.25 3.80
N LYS A 481 4.80 19.29 3.36
CA LYS A 481 5.95 18.90 4.19
C LYS A 481 6.09 19.82 5.41
N LEU A 482 5.82 21.11 5.26
CA LEU A 482 5.82 22.08 6.38
C LEU A 482 4.70 21.79 7.39
N LEU A 483 3.51 21.38 6.91
CA LEU A 483 2.37 21.02 7.76
C LEU A 483 2.63 19.75 8.58
N LEU A 484 3.32 18.76 7.98
CA LEU A 484 3.71 17.51 8.65
C LEU A 484 4.88 17.72 9.63
N MET A 485 5.85 18.59 9.33
CA MET A 485 6.96 18.89 10.26
C MET A 485 6.55 19.76 11.46
N MET A 486 5.56 20.65 11.30
CA MET A 486 5.00 21.42 12.42
C MET A 486 4.20 20.54 13.41
N SER A 487 3.71 19.37 12.96
CA SER A 487 3.02 18.39 13.82
C SER A 487 3.98 17.61 14.73
N VAL A 488 5.27 17.53 14.39
CA VAL A 488 6.25 16.66 15.08
C VAL A 488 7.13 17.44 16.07
N SER A 489 7.23 18.77 15.94
CA SER A 489 8.17 19.57 16.75
C SER A 489 7.58 20.16 18.04
N GLY A 490 6.26 20.11 18.27
CA GLY A 490 5.67 20.47 19.57
C GLY A 490 5.99 21.88 20.10
N GLU A 491 6.37 22.83 19.24
CA GLU A 491 6.63 24.22 19.65
C GLU A 491 5.38 25.09 19.45
N ALA A 492 4.81 25.53 20.57
CA ALA A 492 3.74 26.51 20.60
C ALA A 492 4.27 27.91 20.20
N VAL A 493 3.86 28.41 19.04
CA VAL A 493 4.03 29.83 18.70
C VAL A 493 2.84 30.60 19.28
N GLY A 494 3.13 31.41 20.30
CA GLY A 494 2.17 32.33 20.91
C GLY A 494 1.67 33.39 19.93
N GLU A 495 0.43 33.82 20.14
CA GLU A 495 -0.23 34.93 19.45
C GLU A 495 0.70 36.14 19.27
N VAL A 496 0.94 36.54 18.01
CA VAL A 496 1.32 37.91 17.69
C VAL A 496 0.09 38.62 17.16
N LYS A 497 -0.52 39.43 18.03
CA LYS A 497 -1.42 40.53 17.63
C LYS A 497 -0.60 41.60 16.92
N GLY A 498 -1.12 42.09 15.79
CA GLY A 498 -0.72 43.35 15.16
C GLY A 498 -0.16 43.19 13.77
#